data_AF-A0A1F3Y7T9-F1
#
_entry.id   AF-A0A1F3Y7T9-F1
#
_cell.length_a   1.000
_cell.length_b   1.000
_cell.length_c   1.000
_cell.angle_alpha   90.00
_cell.angle_beta   90.00
_cell.angle_gamma   90.00
#
_symmetry.space_group_name_H-M   'P 1'
#
loop_
_entity.id
_entity.type
_entity.pdbx_description
1 polymer ?
#
loop_
_entity_poly.entity_id
_entity_poly.type
_entity_poly.pdbx_seq_one_letter_code
_entity_poly.pdbx_strand_id
1 'polypeptide(L)'
;MEASLFPAPYLSYSLPVRLVDFLICLLEAHAQTLQRLAALYGEDVLFEILEQAGDSPQARSQIDSSLFSQTSVRGVGVSGSAYAELESAVHGFKLPAVLEFHLWAYPHYRAFVESPIDLNSRIPGPGTDTASVLVEEAVAQAKRWVKQLPIPPELGQQTERAAEIPWLRFRTTVLKRVGRRPMGTVY
;
A
#
# COMPACT_ATOMS: atom_id res chain seq x y z
N MET A 1 6.10 -27.44 46.43
CA MET A 1 6.60 -26.35 45.57
C MET A 1 7.59 -27.00 44.62
N GLU A 2 7.22 -27.29 43.39
CA GLU A 2 8.17 -27.59 42.32
C GLU A 2 7.53 -27.30 40.95
N ALA A 3 8.37 -26.82 40.05
CA ALA A 3 8.10 -25.95 38.92
C ALA A 3 7.22 -26.57 37.82
N SER A 4 6.17 -25.85 37.43
CA SER A 4 5.48 -26.04 36.16
C SER A 4 6.37 -25.50 35.03
N LEU A 5 7.05 -26.40 34.32
CA LEU A 5 7.71 -26.11 33.03
C LEU A 5 6.63 -25.96 31.96
N PHE A 6 6.15 -24.73 31.76
CA PHE A 6 5.44 -24.38 30.54
C PHE A 6 6.45 -24.21 29.41
N PRO A 7 6.34 -24.94 28.27
CA PRO A 7 7.10 -24.59 27.09
C PRO A 7 6.57 -23.25 26.56
N ALA A 8 7.51 -22.32 26.36
CA ALA A 8 7.27 -21.01 25.78
C ALA A 8 6.46 -21.12 24.46
N PRO A 9 5.53 -20.20 24.19
CA PRO A 9 4.81 -20.20 22.93
C PRO A 9 5.82 -19.92 21.81
N TYR A 10 5.82 -20.82 20.82
CA TYR A 10 6.53 -20.68 19.56
C TYR A 10 6.47 -19.23 19.07
N LEU A 11 7.64 -18.60 18.97
CA LEU A 11 7.82 -17.39 18.17
C LEU A 11 7.42 -17.76 16.74
N SER A 12 6.19 -17.46 16.36
CA SER A 12 5.75 -17.47 14.98
C SER A 12 6.61 -16.45 14.24
N TYR A 13 7.71 -16.92 13.64
CA TYR A 13 8.51 -16.13 12.73
C TYR A 13 7.60 -15.70 11.58
N SER A 14 7.16 -14.45 11.59
CA SER A 14 6.45 -13.85 10.47
C SER A 14 7.38 -13.87 9.27
N LEU A 15 7.03 -14.61 8.23
CA LEU A 15 7.81 -14.65 7.00
C LEU A 15 7.91 -13.22 6.42
N PRO A 16 9.10 -12.79 6.00
CA PRO A 16 9.28 -11.45 5.44
C PRO A 16 8.41 -11.27 4.19
N VAL A 17 7.66 -10.15 4.16
CA VAL A 17 6.69 -9.82 3.11
C VAL A 17 7.42 -9.49 1.81
N ARG A 18 7.01 -10.08 0.68
CA ARG A 18 7.59 -9.69 -0.63
C ARG A 18 7.12 -8.29 -1.00
N LEU A 19 7.95 -7.55 -1.72
CA LEU A 19 7.60 -6.22 -2.20
C LEU A 19 6.34 -6.27 -3.09
N VAL A 20 6.20 -7.28 -3.95
CA VAL A 20 4.98 -7.51 -4.74
C VAL A 20 3.73 -7.63 -3.87
N ASP A 21 3.79 -8.37 -2.75
CA ASP A 21 2.64 -8.54 -1.84
C ASP A 21 2.28 -7.24 -1.12
N PHE A 22 3.30 -6.43 -0.79
CA PHE A 22 3.12 -5.09 -0.22
C PHE A 22 2.44 -4.15 -1.22
N LEU A 23 2.90 -4.15 -2.48
CA LEU A 23 2.32 -3.33 -3.55
C LEU A 23 0.88 -3.73 -3.86
N ILE A 24 0.56 -5.03 -3.85
CA ILE A 24 -0.82 -5.51 -3.99
C ILE A 24 -1.69 -4.93 -2.87
N CYS A 25 -1.26 -4.98 -1.60
CA CYS A 25 -2.01 -4.40 -0.49
C CYS A 25 -2.15 -2.87 -0.60
N LEU A 26 -1.12 -2.17 -1.08
CA LEU A 26 -1.12 -0.73 -1.29
C LEU A 26 -2.13 -0.34 -2.37
N LEU A 27 -2.09 -1.02 -3.52
CA LEU A 27 -3.01 -0.81 -4.62
C LEU A 27 -4.45 -1.16 -4.23
N GLU A 28 -4.66 -2.23 -3.46
CA GLU A 28 -5.99 -2.59 -2.95
C GLU A 28 -6.58 -1.46 -2.08
N ALA A 29 -5.79 -0.86 -1.20
CA ALA A 29 -6.26 0.26 -0.37
C ALA A 29 -6.56 1.52 -1.19
N HIS A 30 -5.75 1.80 -2.22
CA HIS A 30 -6.01 2.90 -3.13
C HIS A 30 -7.27 2.64 -3.98
N ALA A 31 -7.45 1.43 -4.52
CA ALA A 31 -8.64 0.99 -5.24
C ALA A 31 -9.91 1.14 -4.39
N GLN A 32 -9.88 0.67 -3.14
CA GLN A 32 -11.00 0.82 -2.21
C GLN A 32 -11.27 2.29 -1.87
N THR A 33 -10.23 3.13 -1.83
CA THR A 33 -10.40 4.57 -1.66
C THR A 33 -11.12 5.17 -2.86
N LEU A 34 -10.66 4.89 -4.09
CA LEU A 34 -11.29 5.36 -5.33
C LEU A 34 -12.76 4.93 -5.42
N GLN A 35 -13.07 3.66 -5.11
CA GLN A 35 -14.46 3.17 -5.08
C GLN A 35 -15.34 3.93 -4.07
N ARG A 36 -14.80 4.24 -2.89
CA ARG A 36 -15.53 4.98 -1.86
C ARG A 36 -15.72 6.45 -2.22
N LEU A 37 -14.73 7.07 -2.86
CA LEU A 37 -14.87 8.42 -3.39
C LEU A 37 -15.89 8.43 -4.54
N ALA A 38 -15.88 7.43 -5.41
CA ALA A 38 -16.85 7.30 -6.50
C ALA A 38 -18.28 7.15 -5.96
N ALA A 39 -18.45 6.36 -4.89
CA ALA A 39 -19.73 6.24 -4.21
C ALA A 39 -20.18 7.53 -3.50
N LEU A 40 -19.25 8.41 -3.12
CA LEU A 40 -19.54 9.68 -2.45
C LEU A 40 -19.91 10.79 -3.43
N TYR A 41 -19.18 10.89 -4.53
CA TYR A 41 -19.29 11.98 -5.51
C TYR A 41 -20.11 11.64 -6.75
N GLY A 42 -20.26 10.35 -7.05
CA GLY A 42 -20.52 9.87 -8.39
C GLY A 42 -19.23 9.70 -9.20
N GLU A 43 -19.24 8.77 -10.16
CA GLU A 43 -18.07 8.45 -10.98
C GLU A 43 -17.62 9.65 -11.84
N ASP A 44 -18.58 10.36 -12.47
CA ASP A 44 -18.29 11.50 -13.36
C ASP A 44 -17.62 12.66 -12.60
N VAL A 45 -18.13 13.00 -11.40
CA VAL A 45 -17.58 14.07 -10.57
C VAL A 45 -16.20 13.68 -10.02
N LEU A 46 -16.03 12.42 -9.60
CA LEU A 46 -14.71 11.96 -9.17
C LEU A 46 -13.70 12.04 -10.31
N PHE A 47 -14.10 11.69 -11.53
CA PHE A 47 -13.25 11.79 -12.69
C PHE A 47 -12.76 13.22 -12.94
N GLU A 48 -13.66 14.21 -12.95
CA GLU A 48 -13.28 15.62 -13.11
C GLU A 48 -12.30 16.08 -12.01
N ILE A 49 -12.52 15.65 -10.75
CA ILE A 49 -11.63 15.94 -9.62
C ILE A 49 -10.23 15.33 -9.84
N LEU A 50 -10.17 14.08 -10.32
CA LEU A 50 -8.91 13.38 -10.55
C LEU A 50 -8.12 13.95 -11.74
N GLU A 51 -8.80 14.37 -12.81
CA GLU A 51 -8.16 15.04 -13.95
C GLU A 51 -7.54 16.38 -13.52
N GLN A 52 -8.28 17.21 -12.80
CA GLN A 52 -7.79 18.50 -12.29
C GLN A 52 -6.60 18.34 -11.33
N ALA A 53 -6.58 17.26 -10.54
CA ALA A 53 -5.45 16.95 -9.66
C ALA A 53 -4.20 16.47 -10.44
N GLY A 54 -4.38 15.85 -11.61
CA GLY A 54 -3.30 15.35 -12.47
C GLY A 54 -2.46 16.46 -13.12
N ASP A 55 -3.02 17.66 -13.27
CA ASP A 55 -2.33 18.84 -13.83
C ASP A 55 -1.40 19.54 -12.81
N SER A 56 -1.45 19.16 -11.54
CA SER A 56 -0.54 19.69 -10.53
C SER A 56 0.82 18.98 -10.56
N PRO A 57 1.96 19.70 -10.52
CA PRO A 57 3.28 19.10 -10.51
C PRO A 57 3.51 18.33 -9.20
N GLN A 58 3.12 17.05 -9.16
CA GLN A 58 3.35 16.19 -8.01
C GLN A 58 4.85 15.93 -7.83
N ALA A 59 5.34 16.16 -6.62
CA ALA A 59 6.70 15.81 -6.22
C ALA A 59 6.89 14.29 -6.41
N ARG A 60 7.84 13.91 -7.26
CA ARG A 60 8.24 12.50 -7.42
C ARG A 60 8.66 11.95 -6.06
N SER A 61 7.97 10.91 -5.62
CA SER A 61 8.33 10.17 -4.40
C SER A 61 9.67 9.45 -4.64
N GLN A 62 10.74 9.89 -4.00
CA GLN A 62 12.04 9.21 -4.07
C GLN A 62 12.07 8.09 -3.03
N ILE A 63 12.00 6.85 -3.49
CA ILE A 63 12.16 5.68 -2.63
C ILE A 63 13.66 5.42 -2.45
N ASP A 64 14.12 5.37 -1.21
CA ASP A 64 15.51 5.01 -0.91
C ASP A 64 15.70 3.50 -1.15
N SER A 65 16.40 3.17 -2.25
CA SER A 65 16.69 1.80 -2.65
C SER A 65 17.57 1.03 -1.65
N SER A 66 18.25 1.72 -0.72
CA SER A 66 19.08 1.08 0.32
C SER A 66 18.27 0.30 1.36
N LEU A 67 16.95 0.52 1.41
CA LEU A 67 16.03 -0.13 2.33
C LEU A 67 15.71 -1.60 1.95
N PHE A 68 16.07 -2.02 0.75
CA PHE A 68 15.76 -3.35 0.23
C PHE A 68 17.04 -4.17 0.09
N SER A 69 17.08 -5.33 0.77
CA SER A 69 18.15 -6.28 0.58
C SER A 69 18.09 -6.82 -0.85
N GLN A 70 19.06 -6.46 -1.69
CA GLN A 70 19.25 -7.07 -3.00
C GLN A 70 19.66 -8.54 -2.80
N THR A 71 18.68 -9.43 -2.66
CA THR A 71 18.95 -10.85 -2.84
C THR A 71 19.17 -11.09 -4.32
N SER A 72 20.42 -10.98 -4.76
CA SER A 72 20.86 -11.45 -6.07
C SER A 72 20.77 -12.98 -6.08
N VAL A 73 19.56 -13.52 -6.28
CA VAL A 73 19.35 -14.96 -6.41
C VAL A 73 19.67 -15.35 -7.83
N ARG A 74 20.92 -15.78 -8.04
CA ARG A 74 21.31 -16.57 -9.21
C ARG A 74 20.49 -17.87 -9.20
N GLY A 75 19.50 -17.95 -10.08
CA GLY A 75 18.90 -19.19 -10.58
C GLY A 75 17.91 -19.88 -9.64
N VAL A 76 16.63 -19.88 -10.01
CA VAL A 76 15.78 -21.05 -10.30
C VAL A 76 14.39 -20.48 -10.58
N GLY A 77 13.89 -20.73 -11.78
CA GLY A 77 12.67 -20.14 -12.32
C GLY A 77 11.43 -20.46 -11.49
N VAL A 78 10.80 -19.42 -10.97
CA VAL A 78 9.33 -19.35 -10.85
C VAL A 78 8.94 -18.05 -11.54
N SER A 79 9.01 -18.06 -12.88
CA SER A 79 8.65 -16.94 -13.74
C SER A 79 7.13 -16.88 -13.95
N GLY A 80 6.37 -16.74 -12.86
CA GLY A 80 5.20 -15.88 -12.91
C GLY A 80 5.75 -14.49 -12.63
N SER A 81 5.79 -13.59 -13.63
CA SER A 81 6.42 -12.29 -13.39
C SER A 81 5.69 -11.61 -12.23
N ALA A 82 6.41 -11.09 -11.23
CA ALA A 82 5.79 -10.34 -10.13
C ALA A 82 4.90 -9.19 -10.65
N TYR A 83 5.21 -8.69 -11.85
CA TYR A 83 4.35 -7.79 -12.61
C TYR A 83 3.01 -8.42 -13.04
N ALA A 84 3.01 -9.65 -13.54
CA ALA A 84 1.77 -10.39 -13.85
C ALA A 84 0.96 -10.73 -12.59
N GLU A 85 1.62 -10.98 -11.44
CA GLU A 85 0.92 -11.10 -10.14
C GLU A 85 0.22 -9.77 -9.78
N LEU A 86 0.89 -8.63 -9.98
CA LEU A 86 0.32 -7.30 -9.76
C LEU A 86 -0.85 -7.01 -10.71
N GLU A 87 -0.65 -7.21 -12.00
CA GLU A 87 -1.66 -6.98 -13.03
C GLU A 87 -2.91 -7.85 -12.79
N SER A 88 -2.70 -9.13 -12.50
CA SER A 88 -3.79 -10.04 -12.13
C SER A 88 -4.52 -9.60 -10.86
N ALA A 89 -3.79 -9.07 -9.86
CA ALA A 89 -4.42 -8.57 -8.63
C ALA A 89 -5.26 -7.31 -8.91
N VAL A 90 -4.74 -6.38 -9.71
CA VAL A 90 -5.44 -5.14 -10.07
C VAL A 90 -6.73 -5.43 -10.84
N HIS A 91 -6.68 -6.32 -11.84
CA HIS A 91 -7.88 -6.77 -12.54
C HIS A 91 -8.87 -7.46 -11.58
N GLY A 92 -8.36 -8.14 -10.56
CA GLY A 92 -9.16 -8.76 -9.49
C GLY A 92 -9.95 -7.76 -8.64
N PHE A 93 -9.57 -6.48 -8.60
CA PHE A 93 -10.29 -5.44 -7.85
C PHE A 93 -11.61 -5.01 -8.51
N LYS A 94 -11.83 -5.39 -9.79
CA LYS A 94 -13.05 -5.10 -10.56
C LYS A 94 -13.41 -3.62 -10.57
N LEU A 95 -12.42 -2.76 -10.81
CA LEU A 95 -12.63 -1.33 -10.97
C LEU A 95 -13.19 -1.02 -12.37
N PRO A 96 -13.99 0.05 -12.53
CA PRO A 96 -14.20 0.67 -13.84
C PRO A 96 -12.85 1.05 -14.47
N ALA A 97 -12.75 0.92 -15.79
CA ALA A 97 -11.48 1.11 -16.53
C ALA A 97 -10.80 2.46 -16.23
N VAL A 98 -11.58 3.52 -16.02
CA VAL A 98 -11.07 4.85 -15.69
C VAL A 98 -10.44 4.89 -14.30
N LEU A 99 -11.07 4.28 -13.30
CA LEU A 99 -10.50 4.19 -11.95
C LEU A 99 -9.29 3.27 -11.90
N GLU A 100 -9.30 2.20 -12.70
CA GLU A 100 -8.12 1.35 -12.88
C GLU A 100 -6.95 2.14 -13.49
N PHE A 101 -7.20 2.96 -14.51
CA PHE A 101 -6.18 3.86 -15.06
C PHE A 101 -5.59 4.81 -14.00
N HIS A 102 -6.44 5.46 -13.19
CA HIS A 102 -5.96 6.34 -12.11
C HIS A 102 -5.20 5.59 -11.02
N LEU A 103 -5.59 4.34 -10.73
CA LEU A 103 -4.86 3.46 -9.82
C LEU A 103 -3.44 3.19 -10.34
N TRP A 104 -3.28 2.87 -11.63
CA TRP A 104 -1.97 2.70 -12.27
C TRP A 104 -1.16 4.00 -12.34
N ALA A 105 -1.82 5.14 -12.44
CA ALA A 105 -1.20 6.45 -12.45
C ALA A 105 -0.71 6.92 -11.07
N TYR A 106 -1.07 6.22 -9.98
CA TYR A 106 -0.70 6.62 -8.62
C TYR A 106 0.84 6.72 -8.46
N PRO A 107 1.39 7.92 -8.18
CA PRO A 107 2.85 8.15 -8.26
C PRO A 107 3.67 7.26 -7.34
N HIS A 108 3.15 6.94 -6.16
CA HIS A 108 3.91 6.14 -5.20
C HIS A 108 4.06 4.69 -5.67
N TYR A 109 3.02 4.14 -6.30
CA TYR A 109 3.10 2.84 -6.94
C TYR A 109 4.10 2.85 -8.10
N ARG A 110 4.00 3.85 -8.99
CA ARG A 110 4.92 4.01 -10.12
C ARG A 110 6.37 4.11 -9.67
N ALA A 111 6.65 4.83 -8.58
CA ALA A 111 7.99 4.94 -8.03
C ALA A 111 8.61 3.57 -7.67
N PHE A 112 7.82 2.61 -7.17
CA PHE A 112 8.32 1.25 -6.90
C PHE A 112 8.54 0.45 -8.19
N VAL A 113 7.60 0.51 -9.14
CA VAL A 113 7.70 -0.25 -10.41
C VAL A 113 8.80 0.27 -11.32
N GLU A 114 9.02 1.59 -11.32
CA GLU A 114 10.07 2.25 -12.12
C GLU A 114 11.45 2.20 -11.42
N SER A 115 11.49 1.79 -10.15
CA SER A 115 12.76 1.62 -9.43
C SER A 115 13.52 0.38 -9.91
N PRO A 116 14.86 0.34 -9.74
CA PRO A 116 15.65 -0.86 -10.05
C PRO A 116 15.46 -2.00 -9.02
N ILE A 117 14.51 -1.89 -8.10
CA ILE A 117 14.29 -2.88 -7.04
C ILE A 117 13.56 -4.10 -7.62
N ASP A 118 14.06 -5.30 -7.34
CA ASP A 118 13.35 -6.53 -7.68
C ASP A 118 12.02 -6.60 -6.90
N LEU A 119 10.89 -6.73 -7.59
CA LEU A 119 9.57 -6.86 -6.95
C LEU A 119 9.45 -8.16 -6.12
N ASN A 120 10.29 -9.15 -6.38
CA ASN A 120 10.40 -10.36 -5.54
C ASN A 120 11.29 -10.15 -4.30
N SER A 121 11.97 -9.00 -4.18
CA SER A 121 12.72 -8.66 -2.98
C SER A 121 11.82 -8.63 -1.76
N ARG A 122 12.41 -8.86 -0.59
CA ARG A 122 11.68 -8.98 0.66
C ARG A 122 11.86 -7.72 1.50
N ILE A 123 10.77 -7.24 2.06
CA ILE A 123 10.79 -6.19 3.08
C ILE A 123 11.36 -6.82 4.35
N PRO A 124 12.43 -6.24 4.92
CA PRO A 124 13.09 -6.82 6.09
C PRO A 124 12.13 -6.85 7.30
N GLY A 125 12.22 -7.96 8.06
CA GLY A 125 11.21 -8.39 9.04
C GLY A 125 11.27 -7.71 10.42
N PRO A 126 10.75 -8.36 11.49
CA PRO A 126 10.39 -7.72 12.76
C PRO A 126 11.55 -7.06 13.55
N GLY A 127 12.81 -7.26 13.15
CA GLY A 127 13.99 -6.63 13.76
C GLY A 127 14.39 -5.28 13.17
N THR A 128 13.82 -4.88 12.02
CA THR A 128 14.12 -3.61 11.35
C THR A 128 12.89 -2.71 11.35
N ASP A 129 13.06 -1.42 11.63
CA ASP A 129 11.96 -0.44 11.59
C ASP A 129 11.55 -0.06 10.16
N THR A 130 12.29 -0.54 9.16
CA THR A 130 12.06 -0.31 7.73
C THR A 130 10.63 -0.62 7.27
N ALA A 131 10.05 -1.75 7.67
CA ALA A 131 8.69 -2.12 7.28
C ALA A 131 7.65 -1.13 7.83
N SER A 132 7.82 -0.70 9.08
CA SER A 132 6.96 0.30 9.71
C SER A 132 7.11 1.66 9.00
N VAL A 133 8.35 2.08 8.71
CA VAL A 133 8.63 3.33 8.00
C VAL A 133 7.99 3.33 6.60
N LEU A 134 8.12 2.24 5.84
CA LEU A 134 7.49 2.12 4.52
C LEU A 134 5.96 2.19 4.59
N VAL A 135 5.34 1.52 5.57
CA VAL A 135 3.89 1.56 5.77
C VAL A 135 3.42 2.97 6.14
N GLU A 136 4.08 3.62 7.11
CA GLU A 136 3.72 4.97 7.54
C GLU A 136 3.92 5.99 6.43
N GLU A 137 5.01 5.88 5.65
CA GLU A 137 5.24 6.75 4.49
C GLU A 137 4.16 6.57 3.43
N ALA A 138 3.79 5.32 3.09
CA ALA A 138 2.71 5.05 2.15
C ALA A 138 1.36 5.65 2.61
N VAL A 139 1.04 5.52 3.90
CA VAL A 139 -0.18 6.12 4.49
C VAL A 139 -0.09 7.65 4.50
N ALA A 140 1.06 8.24 4.82
CA ALA A 140 1.26 9.67 4.82
C ALA A 140 1.11 10.26 3.41
N GLN A 141 1.68 9.59 2.39
CA GLN A 141 1.55 9.99 0.99
C GLN A 141 0.10 9.88 0.51
N ALA A 142 -0.60 8.80 0.86
CA ALA A 142 -2.01 8.68 0.55
C ALA A 142 -2.85 9.80 1.17
N LYS A 143 -2.61 10.15 2.44
CA LYS A 143 -3.28 11.28 3.11
C LYS A 143 -2.97 12.61 2.44
N ARG A 144 -1.71 12.83 2.02
CA ARG A 144 -1.33 14.04 1.27
C ARG A 144 -2.04 14.09 -0.09
N TRP A 145 -2.09 12.98 -0.81
CA TRP A 145 -2.79 12.87 -2.09
C TRP A 145 -4.28 13.22 -1.94
N VAL A 146 -4.99 12.64 -0.97
CA VAL A 146 -6.41 12.96 -0.72
C VAL A 146 -6.61 14.46 -0.44
N LYS A 147 -5.70 15.09 0.31
CA LYS A 147 -5.77 16.53 0.63
C LYS A 147 -5.46 17.45 -0.56
N GLN A 148 -4.81 16.93 -1.61
CA GLN A 148 -4.49 17.68 -2.82
C GLN A 148 -5.60 17.62 -3.86
N LEU A 149 -6.57 16.73 -3.70
CA LEU A 149 -7.73 16.67 -4.58
C LEU A 149 -8.53 17.98 -4.43
N PRO A 150 -8.99 18.59 -5.54
CA PRO A 150 -9.82 19.80 -5.53
C PRO A 150 -11.24 19.50 -5.04
N ILE A 151 -11.34 19.12 -3.77
CA ILE A 151 -12.58 18.70 -3.12
C ILE A 151 -13.35 19.94 -2.65
N PRO A 152 -14.67 20.02 -2.91
CA PRO A 152 -15.53 21.03 -2.30
C PRO A 152 -15.41 20.99 -0.76
N PRO A 153 -15.25 22.14 -0.08
CA PRO A 153 -14.98 22.18 1.35
C PRO A 153 -16.07 21.49 2.21
N GLU A 154 -17.31 21.45 1.71
CA GLU A 154 -18.45 20.78 2.35
C GLU A 154 -18.26 19.26 2.44
N LEU A 155 -17.52 18.66 1.50
CA LEU A 155 -17.29 17.23 1.38
C LEU A 155 -15.91 16.80 1.89
N GLY A 156 -15.07 17.75 2.33
CA GLY A 156 -13.71 17.49 2.81
C GLY A 156 -13.67 16.45 3.93
N GLN A 157 -14.46 16.63 4.99
CA GLN A 157 -14.49 15.65 6.11
C GLN A 157 -15.01 14.27 5.69
N GLN A 158 -15.99 14.22 4.77
CA GLN A 158 -16.55 12.96 4.30
C GLN A 158 -15.52 12.20 3.45
N THR A 159 -14.71 12.93 2.68
CA THR A 159 -13.60 12.38 1.88
C THR A 159 -12.51 11.79 2.74
N GLU A 160 -12.06 12.55 3.75
CA GLU A 160 -11.03 12.07 4.67
C GLU A 160 -11.48 10.77 5.36
N ARG A 161 -12.74 10.71 5.82
CA ARG A 161 -13.33 9.50 6.41
C ARG A 161 -13.48 8.36 5.41
N ALA A 162 -13.86 8.66 4.17
CA ALA A 162 -13.99 7.66 3.11
C ALA A 162 -12.64 6.99 2.83
N ALA A 163 -11.57 7.79 2.76
CA ALA A 163 -10.21 7.30 2.54
C ALA A 163 -9.60 6.60 3.76
N GLU A 164 -9.94 6.99 4.99
CA GLU A 164 -9.28 6.51 6.21
C GLU A 164 -9.34 4.99 6.39
N ILE A 165 -10.51 4.38 6.18
CA ILE A 165 -10.72 2.95 6.46
C ILE A 165 -9.84 2.04 5.60
N PRO A 166 -9.77 2.20 4.25
CA PRO A 166 -8.84 1.45 3.41
C PRO A 166 -7.38 1.52 3.89
N TRP A 167 -6.88 2.71 4.23
CA TRP A 167 -5.49 2.90 4.65
C TRP A 167 -5.21 2.33 6.05
N LEU A 168 -6.19 2.36 6.95
CA LEU A 168 -6.09 1.69 8.24
C LEU A 168 -6.01 0.15 8.08
N ARG A 169 -6.80 -0.41 7.17
CA ARG A 169 -6.77 -1.84 6.85
C ARG A 169 -5.43 -2.24 6.23
N PHE A 170 -4.93 -1.47 5.26
CA PHE A 170 -3.59 -1.65 4.69
C PHE A 170 -2.53 -1.71 5.77
N ARG A 171 -2.45 -0.67 6.62
CA ARG A 171 -1.50 -0.57 7.72
C ARG A 171 -1.58 -1.78 8.63
N THR A 172 -2.80 -2.14 9.05
CA THR A 172 -3.03 -3.29 9.94
C THR A 172 -2.61 -4.61 9.30
N THR A 173 -2.94 -4.83 8.03
CA THR A 173 -2.62 -6.06 7.30
C THR A 173 -1.13 -6.22 7.10
N VAL A 174 -0.44 -5.17 6.64
CA VAL A 174 1.02 -5.24 6.42
C VAL A 174 1.76 -5.41 7.74
N LEU A 175 1.44 -4.63 8.78
CA LEU A 175 2.10 -4.74 10.09
C LEU A 175 1.92 -6.13 10.71
N LYS A 176 0.71 -6.71 10.63
CA LYS A 176 0.47 -8.09 11.08
C LYS A 176 1.32 -9.09 10.30
N ARG A 177 1.42 -8.95 8.97
CA ARG A 177 2.21 -9.84 8.12
C ARG A 177 3.71 -9.77 8.41
N VAL A 178 4.24 -8.62 8.84
CA VAL A 178 5.64 -8.48 9.29
C VAL A 178 5.86 -8.75 10.78
N GLY A 179 4.85 -9.30 11.48
CA GLY A 179 4.96 -9.70 12.89
C GLY A 179 4.99 -8.54 13.87
N ARG A 180 4.59 -7.34 13.46
CA ARG A 180 4.47 -6.16 14.33
C ARG A 180 3.04 -6.03 14.85
N ARG A 181 2.90 -5.50 16.07
CA ARG A 181 1.56 -5.17 16.60
C ARG A 181 0.97 -4.06 15.72
N PRO A 182 -0.27 -4.22 15.21
CA PRO A 182 -0.95 -3.09 14.60
C PRO A 182 -1.08 -2.00 15.66
N MET A 183 -0.61 -0.78 15.37
CA MET A 183 -0.85 0.33 16.29
C MET A 183 -2.35 0.55 16.37
N GLY A 184 -2.92 0.30 17.54
CA GLY A 184 -4.34 0.49 17.80
C GLY A 184 -4.75 1.93 17.49
N THR A 185 -5.90 2.08 16.85
CA THR A 185 -6.64 3.34 16.81
C THR A 185 -6.83 3.82 18.25
N VAL A 186 -6.16 4.93 18.59
CA VAL A 186 -6.57 5.74 19.73
C VAL A 186 -7.88 6.36 19.30
N TYR A 187 -8.98 5.83 19.86
CA TYR A 187 -10.30 6.45 19.79
C TYR A 187 -10.32 7.74 20.59
#